data_AF-A0A3C1LWC1-F1
#
_entry.id   AF-A0A3C1LWC1-F1
#
_cell.length_a   1.000
_cell.length_b   1.000
_cell.length_c   1.000
_cell.angle_alpha   90.00
_cell.angle_beta   90.00
_cell.angle_gamma   90.00
#
_symmetry.space_group_name_H-M   'P 1'
#
loop_
_entity.id
_entity.type
_entity.pdbx_description
1 polymer ?
#
loop_
_entity_poly.entity_id
_entity_poly.type
_entity_poly.pdbx_seq_one_letter_code
_entity_poly.pdbx_strand_id
1 'polypeptide(L)'
;YMFIRDVAANGDTVLFVGTKKQAGDSVKEEAERAGVHYVNARWLGGMMTNFSTIRRRIERLSQLRKMEEDGTFDRLPKKEVVKLNLEIEKLEKFLGGIKEMKKLPGALFVVDPRKEKIAVAEAKKLGIPVVAIVDTNCDPDEVDYVIPGNDDAIRAVKLIAQTIADAIIEGRQGEETAPVSENEEAAE
;
A
#
# COMPACT_ATOMS: atom_id res chain seq x y z
N TYR A 1 13.69 -8.07 -6.15
CA TYR A 1 13.23 -7.73 -7.51
C TYR A 1 12.39 -8.86 -8.10
N MET A 2 12.97 -10.01 -8.47
CA MET A 2 12.23 -11.14 -9.09
C MET A 2 11.00 -11.56 -8.28
N PHE A 3 11.15 -11.74 -6.96
CA PHE A 3 10.02 -12.06 -6.07
C PHE A 3 8.83 -11.10 -6.20
N ILE A 4 9.07 -9.78 -6.22
CA ILE A 4 7.99 -8.78 -6.36
C ILE A 4 7.35 -8.85 -7.74
N ARG A 5 8.15 -9.04 -8.79
CA ARG A 5 7.65 -9.23 -10.16
C ARG A 5 6.75 -10.46 -10.24
N ASP A 6 7.17 -11.57 -9.63
CA ASP A 6 6.41 -12.82 -9.65
C ASP A 6 5.12 -12.71 -8.83
N VAL A 7 5.13 -12.01 -7.67
CA VAL A 7 3.91 -11.69 -6.91
C VAL A 7 2.94 -10.86 -7.75
N ALA A 8 3.44 -9.86 -8.47
CA ALA A 8 2.62 -9.03 -9.34
C ALA A 8 2.06 -9.83 -10.54
N ALA A 9 2.86 -10.71 -11.14
CA ALA A 9 2.46 -11.60 -12.23
C ALA A 9 1.44 -12.66 -11.82
N ASN A 10 1.38 -13.02 -10.53
CA ASN A 10 0.35 -13.91 -9.98
C ASN A 10 -0.98 -13.19 -9.69
N GLY A 11 -1.09 -11.88 -10.00
CA GLY A 11 -2.28 -11.07 -9.73
C GLY A 11 -2.45 -10.66 -8.26
N ASP A 12 -1.39 -10.77 -7.45
CA ASP A 12 -1.40 -10.33 -6.07
C ASP A 12 -0.92 -8.88 -5.91
N THR A 13 -1.49 -8.20 -4.92
CA THR A 13 -1.19 -6.79 -4.67
C THR A 13 -0.06 -6.65 -3.67
N VAL A 14 0.87 -5.75 -3.96
CA VAL A 14 1.93 -5.35 -3.03
C VAL A 14 1.45 -4.12 -2.25
N LEU A 15 1.67 -4.09 -0.94
CA LEU A 15 1.38 -2.92 -0.10
C LEU A 15 2.68 -2.19 0.24
N PHE A 16 2.73 -0.90 -0.08
CA PHE A 16 3.87 -0.03 0.16
C PHE A 16 3.74 0.67 1.51
N VAL A 17 4.72 0.55 2.39
CA VAL A 17 4.68 1.12 3.75
C VAL A 17 5.93 1.95 4.01
N GLY A 18 5.73 3.20 4.38
CA GLY A 18 6.81 4.07 4.84
C GLY A 18 6.25 5.33 5.48
N THR A 19 6.28 5.41 6.81
CA THR A 19 5.74 6.56 7.56
C THR A 19 6.78 7.64 7.90
N LYS A 20 8.06 7.37 7.60
CA LYS A 20 9.12 8.37 7.71
C LYS A 20 8.83 9.56 6.80
N LYS A 21 9.17 10.76 7.24
CA LYS A 21 9.02 11.98 6.42
C LYS A 21 9.79 11.91 5.11
N GLN A 22 10.94 11.22 5.12
CA GLN A 22 11.81 11.05 3.96
C GLN A 22 11.29 10.00 2.97
N ALA A 23 10.39 9.12 3.43
CA ALA A 23 9.84 8.02 2.64
C ALA A 23 8.41 8.30 2.16
N GLY A 24 7.59 8.98 2.97
CA GLY A 24 6.15 9.04 2.78
C GLY A 24 5.72 9.56 1.40
N ASP A 25 6.32 10.64 0.92
CA ASP A 25 5.97 11.19 -0.40
C ASP A 25 6.44 10.29 -1.54
N SER A 26 7.69 9.79 -1.47
CA SER A 26 8.25 8.87 -2.47
C SER A 26 7.44 7.56 -2.56
N VAL A 27 7.07 6.99 -1.41
CA VAL A 27 6.28 5.75 -1.32
C VAL A 27 4.89 5.95 -1.90
N LYS A 28 4.26 7.10 -1.64
CA LYS A 28 2.95 7.44 -2.21
C LYS A 28 3.02 7.61 -3.73
N GLU A 29 3.94 8.44 -4.23
CA GLU A 29 4.08 8.75 -5.65
C GLU A 29 4.31 7.48 -6.48
N GLU A 30 5.24 6.61 -6.04
CA GLU A 30 5.58 5.39 -6.77
C GLU A 30 4.49 4.32 -6.67
N ALA A 31 3.78 4.24 -5.54
CA ALA A 31 2.66 3.31 -5.39
C ALA A 31 1.46 3.71 -6.25
N GLU A 32 1.12 5.01 -6.31
CA GLU A 32 0.08 5.53 -7.19
C GLU A 32 0.44 5.27 -8.66
N ARG A 33 1.71 5.48 -9.04
CA ARG A 33 2.21 5.18 -10.39
C ARG A 33 2.09 3.71 -10.76
N ALA A 34 2.40 2.79 -9.84
CA ALA A 34 2.26 1.36 -10.06
C ALA A 34 0.83 0.83 -9.87
N GLY A 35 -0.14 1.68 -9.49
CA GLY A 35 -1.51 1.25 -9.21
C GLY A 35 -1.58 0.22 -8.08
N VAL A 36 -0.80 0.44 -7.01
CA VAL A 36 -0.78 -0.39 -5.80
C VAL A 36 -1.15 0.43 -4.57
N HIS A 37 -1.43 -0.27 -3.48
CA HIS A 37 -1.86 0.36 -2.23
C HIS A 37 -0.65 0.84 -1.43
N TYR A 38 -0.85 1.87 -0.60
CA TYR A 38 0.22 2.43 0.21
C TYR A 38 -0.25 2.93 1.59
N VAL A 39 0.71 3.04 2.51
CA VAL A 39 0.58 3.70 3.81
C VAL A 39 1.79 4.61 4.01
N ASN A 40 1.58 5.92 3.90
CA ASN A 40 2.65 6.93 4.00
C ASN A 40 2.60 7.78 5.28
N ALA A 41 1.51 7.71 6.05
CA ALA A 41 1.33 8.57 7.22
C ALA A 41 1.59 7.84 8.54
N ARG A 42 0.73 6.91 8.94
CA ARG A 42 0.89 6.13 10.17
C ARG A 42 0.25 4.76 10.01
N TRP A 43 0.98 3.72 10.35
CA TRP A 43 0.41 2.39 10.52
C TRP A 43 -0.52 2.35 11.73
N LEU A 44 -1.78 2.00 11.51
CA LEU A 44 -2.72 1.72 12.59
C LEU A 44 -2.62 0.25 12.94
N GLY A 45 -2.35 -0.07 14.20
CA GLY A 45 -2.31 -1.46 14.66
C GLY A 45 -3.64 -2.16 14.37
N GLY A 46 -3.57 -3.35 13.80
CA GLY A 46 -4.73 -4.09 13.30
C GLY A 46 -5.05 -3.81 11.84
N MET A 47 -4.20 -3.09 11.10
CA MET A 47 -4.42 -2.78 9.68
C MET A 47 -4.63 -4.03 8.82
N MET A 48 -3.88 -5.10 9.10
CA MET A 48 -3.99 -6.38 8.39
C MET A 48 -4.63 -7.45 9.27
N THR A 49 -4.25 -7.52 10.55
CA THR A 49 -4.74 -8.55 11.48
C THR A 49 -6.20 -8.35 11.91
N ASN A 50 -6.73 -7.12 11.85
CA ASN A 50 -8.13 -6.79 12.13
C ASN A 50 -8.76 -6.02 10.95
N PHE A 51 -8.56 -6.56 9.73
CA PHE A 51 -8.97 -5.91 8.50
C PHE A 51 -10.47 -5.61 8.43
N SER A 52 -11.33 -6.43 9.06
CA SER A 52 -12.77 -6.18 9.14
C SER A 52 -13.11 -4.85 9.83
N THR A 53 -12.37 -4.47 10.87
CA THR A 53 -12.58 -3.20 11.58
C THR A 53 -12.08 -2.02 10.76
N ILE A 54 -10.97 -2.20 10.04
CA ILE A 54 -10.38 -1.18 9.17
C ILE A 54 -11.30 -0.93 7.97
N ARG A 55 -11.87 -1.99 7.38
CA ARG A 55 -12.87 -1.88 6.31
C ARG A 55 -14.07 -1.05 6.72
N ARG A 56 -14.60 -1.23 7.94
CA ARG A 56 -15.68 -0.38 8.47
C ARG A 56 -15.28 1.11 8.55
N ARG A 57 -14.01 1.42 8.83
CA ARG A 57 -13.51 2.80 8.84
C ARG A 57 -13.35 3.37 7.42
N ILE A 58 -12.98 2.54 6.46
CA ILE A 58 -12.95 2.92 5.03
C ILE A 58 -14.38 3.18 4.53
N GLU A 59 -15.34 2.32 4.88
CA GLU A 59 -16.76 2.53 4.57
C GLU A 59 -17.28 3.83 5.20
N ARG A 60 -16.90 4.12 6.45
CA ARG A 60 -17.21 5.40 7.10
C ARG A 60 -16.65 6.60 6.34
N LEU A 61 -15.41 6.53 5.84
CA LEU A 61 -14.83 7.58 5.00
C LEU A 61 -15.65 7.77 3.71
N SER A 62 -16.02 6.68 3.04
CA SER A 62 -16.85 6.73 1.82
C SER A 62 -18.23 7.35 2.09
N GLN A 63 -18.86 7.01 3.21
CA GLN A 63 -20.13 7.62 3.63
C GLN A 63 -19.99 9.13 3.86
N LEU A 64 -18.92 9.56 4.54
CA LEU A 64 -18.69 10.97 4.81
C LEU A 64 -18.45 11.78 3.51
N ARG A 65 -17.72 11.21 2.55
CA ARG A 65 -17.54 11.80 1.21
C ARG A 65 -18.86 11.92 0.46
N LYS A 66 -19.70 10.89 0.50
CA LYS A 66 -21.02 10.92 -0.11
C LYS A 66 -21.92 11.99 0.53
N MET A 67 -21.87 12.15 1.85
CA MET A 67 -22.63 13.21 2.54
C MET A 67 -22.14 14.62 2.18
N GLU A 68 -20.84 14.78 1.93
CA GLU A 68 -20.22 16.01 1.44
C GLU A 68 -20.70 16.33 0.01
N GLU A 69 -20.70 15.34 -0.89
CA GLU A 69 -21.14 15.46 -2.29
C GLU A 69 -22.66 15.69 -2.44
N ASP A 70 -23.48 15.02 -1.62
CA ASP A 70 -24.95 15.13 -1.66
C ASP A 70 -25.46 16.45 -1.02
N GLY A 71 -24.57 17.35 -0.59
CA GLY A 71 -24.94 18.64 0.01
C GLY A 71 -25.57 18.53 1.41
N THR A 72 -25.39 17.39 2.09
CA THR A 72 -25.94 17.19 3.45
C THR A 72 -25.26 18.13 4.45
N PHE A 73 -24.00 18.51 4.21
CA PHE A 73 -23.23 19.40 5.07
C PHE A 73 -23.84 20.81 5.14
N ASP A 74 -24.49 21.27 4.07
CA ASP A 74 -25.12 22.60 4.03
C ASP A 74 -26.35 22.70 4.94
N ARG A 75 -26.93 21.55 5.30
CA ARG A 75 -28.10 21.45 6.18
C ARG A 75 -27.72 21.32 7.66
N LEU A 76 -26.43 21.15 7.95
CA LEU A 76 -25.90 20.96 9.30
C LEU A 76 -25.35 22.27 9.90
N PRO A 77 -25.32 22.40 11.23
CA PRO A 77 -24.65 23.52 11.87
C PRO A 77 -23.16 23.55 11.52
N LYS A 78 -22.60 24.75 11.27
CA LYS A 78 -21.17 24.93 10.92
C LYS A 78 -20.19 24.23 11.87
N LYS A 79 -20.52 24.16 13.17
CA LYS A 79 -19.70 23.46 14.17
C LYS A 79 -19.61 21.95 13.92
N GLU A 80 -20.68 21.34 13.43
CA GLU A 80 -20.72 19.91 13.11
C GLU A 80 -20.00 19.63 11.80
N VAL A 81 -20.20 20.49 10.79
CA VAL A 81 -19.47 20.42 9.52
C VAL A 81 -17.95 20.44 9.76
N VAL A 82 -17.46 21.33 10.62
CA VAL A 82 -16.02 21.38 10.97
C VAL A 82 -15.55 20.06 11.60
N LYS A 83 -16.36 19.44 12.47
CA LYS A 83 -16.00 18.14 13.08
C LYS A 83 -15.94 17.02 12.03
N LEU A 84 -16.90 16.99 11.11
CA LEU A 84 -16.95 16.01 10.02
C LEU A 84 -15.76 16.19 9.07
N ASN A 85 -15.41 17.43 8.71
CA ASN A 85 -14.24 17.72 7.88
C ASN A 85 -12.94 17.26 8.55
N LEU A 86 -12.78 17.50 9.86
CA LEU A 86 -11.63 17.00 10.61
C LEU A 86 -11.60 15.46 10.70
N GLU A 87 -12.76 14.79 10.71
CA GLU A 87 -12.86 13.34 10.65
C GLU A 87 -12.42 12.82 9.28
N ILE A 88 -12.93 13.42 8.20
CA ILE A 88 -12.55 13.11 6.81
C ILE A 88 -11.04 13.28 6.63
N GLU A 89 -10.48 14.44 7.00
CA GLU A 89 -9.05 14.72 6.81
C GLU A 89 -8.16 13.69 7.52
N LYS A 90 -8.54 13.29 8.74
CA LYS A 90 -7.83 12.24 9.49
C LYS A 90 -7.95 10.88 8.82
N LEU A 91 -9.15 10.49 8.41
CA LEU A 91 -9.39 9.19 7.79
C LEU A 91 -8.69 9.10 6.43
N GLU A 92 -8.78 10.13 5.59
CA GLU A 92 -8.10 10.22 4.30
C GLU A 92 -6.59 10.12 4.47
N LYS A 93 -6.02 10.85 5.44
CA LYS A 93 -4.58 10.84 5.71
C LYS A 93 -4.04 9.45 6.07
N PHE A 94 -4.81 8.64 6.80
CA PHE A 94 -4.34 7.32 7.28
C PHE A 94 -4.80 6.15 6.42
N LEU A 95 -5.97 6.24 5.78
CA LEU A 95 -6.62 5.14 5.08
C LEU A 95 -6.72 5.36 3.57
N GLY A 96 -6.41 6.56 3.06
CA GLY A 96 -6.59 6.91 1.65
C GLY A 96 -5.84 5.96 0.70
N GLY A 97 -4.63 5.55 1.06
CA GLY A 97 -3.83 4.63 0.23
C GLY A 97 -4.26 3.16 0.26
N ILE A 98 -5.17 2.78 1.17
CA ILE A 98 -5.73 1.42 1.27
C ILE A 98 -7.24 1.38 1.02
N LYS A 99 -7.84 2.49 0.56
CA LYS A 99 -9.30 2.61 0.38
C LYS A 99 -9.86 1.61 -0.63
N GLU A 100 -9.12 1.35 -1.70
CA GLU A 100 -9.50 0.42 -2.77
C GLU A 100 -9.13 -1.04 -2.46
N MET A 101 -8.51 -1.29 -1.30
CA MET A 101 -8.01 -2.61 -0.93
C MET A 101 -9.17 -3.54 -0.57
N LYS A 102 -9.43 -4.54 -1.42
CA LYS A 102 -10.49 -5.54 -1.21
C LYS A 102 -9.99 -6.79 -0.49
N LYS A 103 -8.80 -7.26 -0.85
CA LYS A 103 -8.11 -8.43 -0.26
C LYS A 103 -6.84 -8.00 0.47
N LEU A 104 -6.33 -8.85 1.34
CA LEU A 104 -5.02 -8.64 1.96
C LEU A 104 -3.92 -8.67 0.88
N PRO A 105 -2.82 -7.93 1.07
CA PRO A 105 -1.72 -7.94 0.12
C PRO A 105 -0.97 -9.28 0.13
N GLY A 106 -0.44 -9.68 -1.03
CA GLY A 106 0.39 -10.87 -1.18
C GLY A 106 1.86 -10.63 -0.78
N ALA A 107 2.30 -9.37 -0.75
CA ALA A 107 3.61 -8.99 -0.22
C ALA A 107 3.58 -7.58 0.38
N LEU A 108 4.47 -7.34 1.33
CA LEU A 108 4.67 -6.04 1.96
C LEU A 108 6.02 -5.46 1.55
N PHE A 109 6.05 -4.22 1.06
CA PHE A 109 7.28 -3.45 0.88
C PHE A 109 7.40 -2.40 1.98
N VAL A 110 8.46 -2.45 2.78
CA VAL A 110 8.64 -1.62 3.98
C VAL A 110 9.90 -0.77 3.88
N VAL A 111 9.78 0.51 4.19
CA VAL A 111 10.91 1.43 4.40
C VAL A 111 11.14 1.60 5.90
N ASP A 112 12.31 1.21 6.38
CA ASP A 112 12.67 1.11 7.81
C ASP A 112 11.79 0.12 8.61
N PRO A 113 12.17 -1.17 8.69
CA PRO A 113 11.45 -2.14 9.51
C PRO A 113 11.50 -1.83 11.01
N ARG A 114 12.51 -1.09 11.50
CA ARG A 114 12.59 -0.68 12.91
C ARG A 114 11.57 0.39 13.24
N LYS A 115 11.23 1.27 12.30
CA LYS A 115 10.12 2.23 12.47
C LYS A 115 8.77 1.55 12.31
N GLU A 116 8.66 0.62 11.37
CA GLU A 116 7.41 -0.07 10.99
C GLU A 116 7.24 -1.44 11.63
N LYS A 117 7.76 -1.64 12.85
CA LYS A 117 7.70 -2.94 13.57
C LYS A 117 6.31 -3.53 13.67
N ILE A 118 5.28 -2.69 13.79
CA ILE A 118 3.89 -3.15 13.90
C ILE A 118 3.44 -3.77 12.57
N ALA A 119 3.77 -3.15 11.44
CA ALA A 119 3.43 -3.66 10.12
C ALA A 119 4.15 -4.98 9.84
N VAL A 120 5.45 -5.05 10.14
CA VAL A 120 6.28 -6.26 10.00
C VAL A 120 5.75 -7.38 10.90
N ALA A 121 5.42 -7.10 12.16
CA ALA A 121 4.88 -8.09 13.08
C ALA A 121 3.48 -8.60 12.66
N GLU A 122 2.62 -7.73 12.11
CA GLU A 122 1.33 -8.15 11.57
C GLU A 122 1.49 -9.01 10.31
N ALA A 123 2.39 -8.64 9.40
CA ALA A 123 2.68 -9.43 8.20
C ALA A 123 3.21 -10.82 8.56
N LYS A 124 4.17 -10.90 9.49
CA LYS A 124 4.73 -12.17 10.00
C LYS A 124 3.67 -13.07 10.61
N LYS A 125 2.73 -12.51 11.37
CA LYS A 125 1.61 -13.28 11.96
C LYS A 125 0.66 -13.85 10.91
N LEU A 126 0.49 -13.15 9.79
CA LEU A 126 -0.40 -13.56 8.70
C LEU A 126 0.32 -14.39 7.63
N GLY A 127 1.64 -14.61 7.76
CA GLY A 127 2.45 -15.31 6.78
C GLY A 127 2.64 -14.51 5.48
N ILE A 128 2.52 -13.19 5.54
CA ILE A 128 2.71 -12.32 4.38
C ILE A 128 4.20 -11.96 4.28
N PRO A 129 4.86 -12.28 3.16
CA PRO A 129 6.30 -12.04 2.98
C PRO A 129 6.62 -10.54 2.96
N VAL A 130 7.70 -10.18 3.64
CA VAL A 130 8.16 -8.81 3.83
C VAL A 130 9.44 -8.57 3.03
N VAL A 131 9.39 -7.55 2.18
CA VAL A 131 10.55 -6.97 1.49
C VAL A 131 10.86 -5.63 2.14
N ALA A 132 12.06 -5.42 2.67
CA ALA A 132 12.35 -4.17 3.37
C ALA A 132 13.72 -3.59 3.05
N ILE A 133 13.81 -2.26 3.08
CA ILE A 133 15.08 -1.53 3.11
C ILE A 133 15.63 -1.60 4.53
N VAL A 134 16.79 -2.22 4.69
CA VAL A 134 17.46 -2.41 5.98
C VAL A 134 18.72 -1.56 6.01
N ASP A 135 18.76 -0.61 6.94
CA ASP A 135 19.97 0.14 7.29
C ASP A 135 20.73 -0.55 8.43
N THR A 136 21.95 -0.09 8.70
CA THR A 136 22.88 -0.59 9.73
C THR A 136 22.30 -0.72 11.14
N ASN A 137 21.18 -0.05 11.43
CA ASN A 137 20.53 -0.01 12.73
C ASN A 137 19.30 -0.93 12.86
N CYS A 138 19.02 -1.74 11.84
CA CYS A 138 17.87 -2.62 11.74
C CYS A 138 18.30 -4.10 11.81
N ASP A 139 17.47 -4.93 12.43
CA ASP A 139 17.68 -6.38 12.48
C ASP A 139 17.14 -7.04 11.19
N PRO A 140 17.98 -7.69 10.37
CA PRO A 140 17.55 -8.31 9.12
C PRO A 140 16.70 -9.57 9.34
N ASP A 141 16.74 -10.20 10.52
CA ASP A 141 16.05 -11.48 10.77
C ASP A 141 14.51 -11.34 10.83
N GLU A 142 14.00 -10.12 10.92
CA GLU A 142 12.57 -9.82 10.89
C GLU A 142 12.00 -9.71 9.46
N VAL A 143 12.84 -9.78 8.42
CA VAL A 143 12.50 -9.51 7.02
C VAL A 143 12.87 -10.70 6.13
N ASP A 144 11.97 -11.11 5.23
CA ASP A 144 12.21 -12.25 4.33
C ASP A 144 13.16 -11.89 3.18
N TYR A 145 12.97 -10.69 2.59
CA TYR A 145 13.80 -10.19 1.50
C TYR A 145 14.42 -8.85 1.87
N VAL A 146 15.68 -8.92 2.29
CA VAL A 146 16.45 -7.77 2.74
C VAL A 146 17.05 -7.02 1.54
N ILE A 147 16.80 -5.71 1.48
CA ILE A 147 17.46 -4.77 0.57
C ILE A 147 18.40 -3.90 1.42
N PRO A 148 19.71 -4.15 1.41
CA PRO A 148 20.63 -3.30 2.16
C PRO A 148 20.67 -1.90 1.52
N GLY A 149 20.37 -0.87 2.31
CA GLY A 149 20.29 0.48 1.79
C GLY A 149 20.04 1.54 2.84
N ASN A 150 20.31 2.80 2.47
CA ASN A 150 20.04 3.95 3.31
C ASN A 150 18.55 4.32 3.23
N ASP A 151 17.86 4.27 4.37
CA ASP A 151 16.44 4.55 4.53
C ASP A 151 16.14 6.00 4.97
N ASP A 152 17.16 6.78 5.34
CA ASP A 152 17.05 8.19 5.72
C ASP A 152 17.23 9.14 4.53
N ALA A 153 17.87 8.71 3.45
CA ALA A 153 18.07 9.51 2.26
C ALA A 153 16.87 9.41 1.30
N ILE A 154 16.16 10.53 1.07
CA ILE A 154 15.01 10.62 0.16
C ILE A 154 15.34 10.03 -1.23
N ARG A 155 16.52 10.36 -1.78
CA ARG A 155 16.95 9.86 -3.10
C ARG A 155 17.13 8.34 -3.13
N ALA A 156 17.65 7.75 -2.05
CA ALA A 156 17.85 6.31 -1.97
C ALA A 156 16.50 5.59 -1.84
N VAL A 157 15.63 6.07 -0.95
CA VAL A 157 14.27 5.53 -0.80
C VAL A 157 13.48 5.64 -2.10
N LYS A 158 13.53 6.79 -2.79
CA LYS A 158 12.86 6.98 -4.08
C LYS A 158 13.39 6.02 -5.13
N LEU A 159 14.72 5.89 -5.27
CA LEU A 159 15.32 4.96 -6.23
C LEU A 159 14.85 3.52 -6.00
N ILE A 160 14.86 3.06 -4.75
CA ILE A 160 14.44 1.69 -4.42
C ILE A 160 12.94 1.52 -4.64
N ALA A 161 12.11 2.45 -4.12
CA ALA A 161 10.66 2.41 -4.32
C ALA A 161 10.29 2.41 -5.80
N GLN A 162 10.96 3.23 -6.62
CA GLN A 162 10.79 3.27 -8.07
C GLN A 162 11.15 1.92 -8.70
N THR A 163 12.28 1.32 -8.32
CA THR A 163 12.72 0.03 -8.85
C THR A 163 11.74 -1.10 -8.51
N ILE A 164 11.14 -1.07 -7.31
CA ILE A 164 10.10 -2.02 -6.90
C ILE A 164 8.79 -1.76 -7.65
N ALA A 165 8.41 -0.50 -7.86
CA ALA A 165 7.25 -0.12 -8.66
C ALA A 165 7.39 -0.58 -10.13
N ASP A 166 8.57 -0.38 -10.72
CA ASP A 166 8.89 -0.86 -12.08
C ASP A 166 8.75 -2.38 -12.16
N ALA A 167 9.25 -3.13 -11.16
CA ALA A 167 9.10 -4.59 -11.10
C ALA A 167 7.63 -5.05 -11.06
N ILE A 168 6.75 -4.29 -10.39
CA ILE A 168 5.31 -4.59 -10.32
C ILE A 168 4.65 -4.34 -11.67
N ILE A 169 4.98 -3.22 -12.31
CA ILE A 169 4.44 -2.86 -13.63
C ILE A 169 4.87 -3.91 -14.66
N GLU A 170 6.16 -4.27 -14.69
CA GLU A 170 6.69 -5.32 -15.57
C GLU A 170 6.03 -6.68 -15.31
N GLY A 171 5.82 -7.04 -14.04
CA GLY A 171 5.16 -8.31 -13.67
C GLY A 171 3.74 -8.40 -14.20
N ARG A 172 2.99 -7.29 -14.18
CA ARG A 172 1.63 -7.21 -14.75
C ARG A 172 1.63 -7.18 -16.28
N GLN A 173 2.57 -6.47 -16.90
CA GLN A 173 2.68 -6.38 -18.36
C GLN A 173 3.13 -7.70 -19.02
N GLY A 174 3.87 -8.54 -18.28
CA GLY A 174 4.18 -9.91 -18.69
C GLY A 174 2.95 -10.78 -18.91
N GLU A 175 1.80 -10.45 -18.30
CA GLU A 175 0.50 -11.07 -18.61
C GLU A 175 -0.15 -10.46 -19.87
N GLU A 176 -0.01 -9.16 -20.13
CA GLU A 176 -0.55 -8.50 -21.34
C GLU A 176 0.19 -8.87 -22.64
N THR A 177 1.37 -9.47 -22.55
CA THR A 177 2.18 -9.90 -23.72
C THR A 177 2.27 -11.41 -23.90
N ALA A 178 1.45 -12.20 -23.19
CA ALA A 178 1.14 -13.55 -23.64
C ALA A 178 0.18 -13.44 -24.83
N PRO A 179 0.58 -13.75 -26.08
CA PRO A 179 -0.36 -13.78 -27.17
C PRO A 179 -1.44 -14.79 -26.81
N VAL A 180 -2.68 -14.33 -26.82
CA VAL A 180 -3.86 -15.21 -26.82
C VAL A 180 -3.67 -16.07 -28.07
N SER A 181 -3.16 -17.29 -27.91
CA SER A 181 -3.10 -18.25 -29.00
C SER A 181 -4.54 -18.50 -29.42
N GLU A 182 -4.90 -17.97 -30.57
CA GLU A 182 -6.14 -18.23 -31.29
C GLU A 182 -6.35 -19.75 -31.38
N ASN A 183 -7.11 -20.29 -30.43
CA ASN A 183 -7.72 -21.60 -30.54
C ASN A 183 -9.06 -21.40 -31.26
N GLU A 184 -9.01 -21.15 -32.56
CA GLU A 184 -10.16 -21.26 -33.45
C GLU A 184 -9.64 -21.30 -34.90
N GLU A 185 -9.42 -22.51 -35.43
CA GLU A 185 -9.69 -22.96 -36.81
C GLU A 185 -8.87 -24.22 -37.15
N ALA A 186 -9.48 -25.39 -36.92
CA ALA A 186 -9.23 -26.61 -37.71
C ALA A 186 -10.30 -27.65 -37.34
N ALA A 187 -11.54 -27.41 -37.78
CA ALA A 187 -12.51 -28.46 -38.00
C ALA A 187 -12.65 -28.63 -39.51
N GLU A 188 -11.96 -29.62 -40.07
CA GLU A 188 -12.27 -30.26 -41.35
C GLU A 188 -12.59 -31.73 -41.06
#